data_AF-A0A7T8KGX5-F1
#
_entry.id   AF-A0A7T8KGX5-F1
#
_cell.length_a   1.000
_cell.length_b   1.000
_cell.length_c   1.000
_cell.angle_alpha   90.00
_cell.angle_beta   90.00
_cell.angle_gamma   90.00
#
_symmetry.space_group_name_H-M   'P 1'
#
loop_
_entity.id
_entity.type
_entity.pdbx_description
1 polymer ?
#
loop_
_entity_poly.entity_id
_entity_poly.type
_entity_poly.pdbx_seq_one_letter_code
_entity_poly.pdbx_strand_id
1 'polypeptide(L)'
;MDKLQSIYFDRFDNSLRGPVSSSTKAKKPNWKNVNTSSFEPSSLVLLTVPIATFALGVWQTKRRSWKLNLIDELEVSGKRPATELPSTAKECLESEYQKVRVKGTFDYSRSVLVGPRSIIKDGGDVHSSKGILGSHDSSGWWKINAFTLSDRDETILVNRGWIPLKSQKGFERGEQEGEVELVGILRKSERKNQYTPPIDIEDEVIHT
;
A
#
# COMPACT_ATOMS: atom_id res chain seq x y z
N MET A 1 13.98 -3.48 8.75
CA MET A 1 13.05 -2.96 7.71
C MET A 1 13.85 -2.62 6.44
N ASP A 2 14.79 -3.49 6.03
CA ASP A 2 15.95 -3.00 5.25
C ASP A 2 16.06 -3.57 3.83
N LYS A 3 15.14 -4.46 3.41
CA LYS A 3 15.17 -5.06 2.06
C LYS A 3 14.34 -4.33 1.00
N LEU A 4 13.38 -3.47 1.40
CA LEU A 4 12.49 -2.81 0.44
C LEU A 4 13.04 -1.49 -0.12
N GLN A 5 14.03 -0.86 0.55
CA GLN A 5 14.71 0.31 -0.01
C GLN A 5 15.76 -0.06 -1.07
N SER A 6 16.36 -1.26 -0.97
CA SER A 6 17.37 -1.73 -1.91
C SER A 6 16.79 -2.01 -3.32
N ILE A 7 15.55 -2.51 -3.40
CA ILE A 7 14.95 -2.92 -4.69
C ILE A 7 14.54 -1.72 -5.55
N TYR A 8 14.22 -0.57 -4.94
CA TYR A 8 13.81 0.63 -5.69
C TYR A 8 14.97 1.47 -6.22
N PHE A 9 16.19 1.27 -5.72
CA PHE A 9 17.37 2.04 -6.15
C PHE A 9 18.03 1.46 -7.41
N ASP A 10 17.72 0.21 -7.76
CA ASP A 10 18.47 -0.56 -8.78
C ASP A 10 17.93 -0.37 -10.21
N ARG A 11 16.75 0.26 -10.38
CA ARG A 11 16.09 0.45 -11.67
C ARG A 11 16.13 1.91 -12.12
N PHE A 12 17.33 2.49 -12.20
CA PHE A 12 17.55 3.75 -12.93
C PHE A 12 18.77 3.64 -13.84
N ASP A 13 18.45 3.46 -15.13
CA ASP A 13 19.20 3.77 -16.35
C ASP A 13 20.74 3.63 -16.32
N ASN A 14 21.19 2.42 -16.66
CA ASN A 14 22.59 2.15 -17.01
C ASN A 14 22.81 2.12 -18.55
N SER A 15 21.87 2.66 -19.35
CA SER A 15 21.87 2.56 -20.81
C SER A 15 22.82 3.54 -21.52
N LEU A 16 23.54 4.41 -20.80
CA LEU A 16 24.37 5.46 -21.39
C LEU A 16 25.88 5.32 -21.11
N ARG A 17 26.36 4.14 -20.71
CA ARG A 17 27.81 3.88 -20.57
C ARG A 17 28.35 3.17 -21.81
N GLY A 18 28.79 3.96 -22.80
CA GLY A 18 29.64 3.44 -23.89
C GLY A 18 31.03 3.00 -23.36
N PRO A 19 31.76 2.14 -24.09
CA PRO A 19 33.06 1.65 -23.67
C PRO A 19 34.09 2.80 -23.66
N VAL A 20 34.59 3.15 -22.47
CA VAL A 20 35.65 4.14 -22.32
C VAL A 20 36.98 3.47 -22.65
N SER A 21 37.55 3.82 -23.81
CA SER A 21 38.90 3.45 -24.21
C SER A 21 39.93 4.08 -23.26
N SER A 22 40.70 3.23 -22.59
CA SER A 22 41.79 3.61 -21.72
C SER A 22 43.08 3.82 -22.52
N SER A 23 43.49 5.06 -22.81
CA SER A 23 44.91 5.44 -22.91
C SER A 23 45.07 6.93 -23.22
N THR A 24 45.42 7.72 -22.21
CA THR A 24 46.44 8.78 -22.32
C THR A 24 47.06 8.98 -20.93
N LYS A 25 48.38 8.86 -20.80
CA LYS A 25 49.11 9.18 -19.56
C LYS A 25 49.11 10.71 -19.38
N ALA A 26 48.17 11.24 -18.58
CA ALA A 26 48.19 12.63 -18.15
C ALA A 26 49.31 12.86 -17.10
N LYS A 27 50.08 13.95 -17.25
CA LYS A 27 51.07 14.39 -16.25
C LYS A 27 50.36 14.65 -14.91
N LYS A 28 50.89 14.04 -13.84
CA LYS A 28 50.35 14.20 -12.48
C LYS A 28 50.52 15.66 -12.02
N PRO A 29 49.45 16.41 -11.70
CA PRO A 29 49.61 17.75 -11.16
C PRO A 29 50.27 17.68 -9.76
N ASN A 30 51.24 18.57 -9.53
CA ASN A 30 51.97 18.65 -8.27
C ASN A 30 51.17 19.49 -7.27
N TRP A 31 50.44 18.83 -6.37
CA TRP A 31 49.48 19.44 -5.43
C TRP A 31 50.12 19.92 -4.11
N LYS A 32 51.42 20.23 -4.10
CA LYS A 32 52.18 20.45 -2.85
C LYS A 32 51.84 21.71 -2.05
N ASN A 33 50.90 22.56 -2.49
CA ASN A 33 50.54 23.80 -1.80
C ASN A 33 49.02 23.93 -1.61
N VAL A 34 48.36 22.92 -1.05
CA VAL A 34 47.00 23.11 -0.52
C VAL A 34 47.13 23.59 0.91
N ASN A 35 46.97 24.90 1.11
CA ASN A 35 46.84 25.47 2.45
C ASN A 35 45.56 24.91 3.07
N THR A 36 45.69 23.93 3.95
CA THR A 36 44.62 23.46 4.82
C THR A 36 44.45 24.49 5.94
N SER A 37 43.75 25.59 5.64
CA SER A 37 43.27 26.48 6.68
C SER A 37 42.48 25.64 7.68
N SER A 38 42.85 25.69 8.95
CA SER A 38 42.10 25.10 10.04
C SER A 38 40.65 25.57 9.95
N PHE A 39 39.74 24.68 9.55
CA PHE A 39 38.33 24.99 9.37
C PHE A 39 37.75 25.38 10.72
N GLU A 40 37.47 26.67 10.90
CA GLU A 40 36.65 27.17 12.00
C GLU A 40 35.30 26.41 11.98
N PRO A 41 34.78 25.95 13.13
CA PRO A 41 33.51 25.21 13.18
C PRO A 41 32.34 26.01 12.59
N SER A 42 32.42 27.35 12.64
CA SER A 42 31.49 28.27 12.00
C SER A 42 31.45 28.13 10.47
N SER A 43 32.61 27.95 9.82
CA SER A 43 32.73 27.77 8.37
C SER A 43 32.13 26.43 7.92
N LEU A 44 32.31 25.38 8.73
CA LEU A 44 31.75 24.07 8.45
C LEU A 44 30.22 24.09 8.54
N VAL A 45 29.65 24.71 9.59
CA VAL A 45 28.20 24.89 9.72
C VAL A 45 27.61 25.68 8.56
N LEU A 46 28.28 26.77 8.16
CA LEU A 46 27.83 27.64 7.06
C LEU A 46 27.77 26.90 5.72
N LEU A 47 28.56 25.84 5.54
CA LEU A 47 28.53 25.00 4.34
C LEU A 47 27.59 23.78 4.49
N THR A 48 27.50 23.16 5.67
CA THR A 48 26.70 21.94 5.85
C THR A 48 25.20 22.20 5.85
N VAL A 49 24.75 23.33 6.40
CA VAL A 49 23.32 23.69 6.48
C VAL A 49 22.67 23.81 5.09
N PRO A 50 23.22 24.57 4.12
CA PRO A 50 22.61 24.66 2.79
C PRO A 50 22.66 23.32 2.04
N ILE A 51 23.73 22.54 2.19
CA ILE A 51 23.83 21.20 1.57
C ILE A 51 22.77 20.26 2.12
N ALA A 52 22.62 20.18 3.44
CA ALA A 52 21.63 19.34 4.10
C ALA A 52 20.20 19.77 3.73
N THR A 53 19.94 21.08 3.70
CA THR A 53 18.62 21.63 3.34
C THR A 53 18.28 21.33 1.88
N PHE A 54 19.24 21.45 0.97
CA PHE A 54 19.04 21.11 -0.44
C PHE A 54 18.82 19.61 -0.63
N ALA A 55 19.62 18.76 0.02
CA ALA A 55 19.44 17.31 0.00
C ALA A 55 18.05 16.91 0.54
N LEU A 56 17.62 17.54 1.63
CA LEU A 56 16.30 17.33 2.20
C LEU A 56 15.20 17.83 1.26
N GLY A 57 15.35 19.00 0.63
CA GLY A 57 14.41 19.53 -0.36
C GLY A 57 14.25 18.62 -1.58
N VAL A 58 15.37 18.11 -2.12
CA VAL A 58 15.34 17.12 -3.22
C VAL A 58 14.65 15.84 -2.77
N TRP A 59 14.93 15.35 -1.56
CA TRP A 59 14.26 14.18 -1.01
C TRP A 59 12.76 14.39 -0.86
N GLN A 60 12.32 15.53 -0.32
CA GLN A 60 10.91 15.87 -0.17
C GLN A 60 10.19 15.89 -1.51
N THR A 61 10.79 16.49 -2.55
CA THR A 61 10.21 16.51 -3.90
C THR A 61 10.11 15.11 -4.48
N LYS A 62 11.16 14.29 -4.39
CA LYS A 62 11.12 12.87 -4.81
C LYS A 62 10.08 12.07 -4.01
N ARG A 63 10.00 12.30 -2.70
CA ARG A 63 9.04 11.70 -1.77
C ARG A 63 7.61 12.18 -2.01
N ARG A 64 7.41 13.31 -2.67
CA ARG A 64 6.10 13.74 -3.15
C ARG A 64 5.77 13.09 -4.49
N SER A 65 6.70 13.12 -5.44
CA SER A 65 6.51 12.55 -6.78
C SER A 65 6.18 11.06 -6.74
N TRP A 66 6.83 10.25 -5.91
CA TRP A 66 6.47 8.82 -5.84
C TRP A 66 5.02 8.60 -5.35
N LYS A 67 4.52 9.42 -4.42
CA LYS A 67 3.13 9.32 -3.95
C LYS A 67 2.17 9.69 -5.07
N LEU A 68 2.48 10.74 -5.82
CA LEU A 68 1.66 11.18 -6.94
C LEU A 68 1.61 10.11 -8.04
N ASN A 69 2.76 9.53 -8.38
CA ASN A 69 2.82 8.42 -9.35
C ASN A 69 2.01 7.21 -8.88
N LEU A 70 2.04 6.89 -7.59
CA LEU A 70 1.24 5.81 -7.03
C LEU A 70 -0.26 6.09 -7.13
N ILE A 71 -0.70 7.33 -6.87
CA ILE A 71 -2.10 7.74 -7.03
C ILE A 71 -2.53 7.61 -8.50
N ASP A 72 -1.70 8.09 -9.43
CA ASP A 72 -1.98 8.03 -10.87
C ASP A 72 -2.08 6.58 -11.37
N GLU A 73 -1.16 5.71 -10.95
CA GLU A 73 -1.19 4.28 -11.27
C GLU A 73 -2.48 3.60 -10.78
N LEU A 74 -2.91 3.93 -9.55
CA LEU A 74 -4.16 3.43 -8.98
C LEU A 74 -5.38 3.97 -9.72
N GLU A 75 -5.38 5.25 -10.09
CA GLU A 75 -6.48 5.89 -10.82
C GLU A 75 -6.63 5.28 -12.22
N VAL A 76 -5.52 5.08 -12.93
CA VAL A 76 -5.50 4.41 -14.24
C VAL A 76 -5.99 2.97 -14.10
N SER A 77 -5.51 2.22 -13.11
CA SER A 77 -5.92 0.82 -12.89
C SER A 77 -7.42 0.73 -12.55
N GLY A 78 -7.93 1.64 -11.72
CA GLY A 78 -9.34 1.72 -11.37
C GLY A 78 -10.26 2.16 -12.52
N LYS A 79 -9.74 2.88 -13.53
CA LYS A 79 -10.50 3.28 -14.74
C LYS A 79 -10.61 2.17 -15.79
N ARG A 80 -9.84 1.08 -15.67
CA ARG A 80 -9.92 -0.05 -16.62
C ARG A 80 -11.31 -0.72 -16.56
N PRO A 81 -11.82 -1.23 -17.71
CA PRO A 81 -13.10 -1.93 -17.75
C PRO A 81 -13.06 -3.19 -16.87
N ALA A 82 -14.22 -3.54 -16.32
CA ALA A 82 -14.35 -4.74 -15.50
C ALA A 82 -14.02 -5.98 -16.33
N THR A 83 -13.05 -6.76 -15.86
CA THR A 83 -12.63 -8.02 -16.48
C THR A 83 -13.23 -9.19 -15.69
N GLU A 84 -13.38 -10.35 -16.32
CA GLU A 84 -13.79 -11.56 -15.60
C GLU A 84 -12.73 -11.93 -14.54
N LEU A 85 -13.16 -12.56 -13.45
CA LEU A 85 -12.24 -12.94 -12.38
C LEU A 85 -11.20 -13.93 -12.92
N PRO A 86 -9.89 -13.64 -12.79
CA PRO A 86 -8.85 -14.50 -13.33
C PRO A 86 -8.86 -15.85 -12.61
N SER A 87 -8.47 -16.89 -13.35
CA SER A 87 -8.69 -18.26 -12.94
C SER A 87 -7.81 -18.72 -11.79
N THR A 88 -6.70 -18.01 -11.57
CA THR A 88 -5.59 -18.47 -10.74
C THR A 88 -5.35 -17.44 -9.64
N ALA A 89 -5.23 -17.89 -8.39
CA ALA A 89 -4.91 -17.01 -7.25
C ALA A 89 -3.63 -16.16 -7.47
N LYS A 90 -2.67 -16.66 -8.26
CA LYS A 90 -1.45 -15.92 -8.64
C LYS A 90 -1.75 -14.73 -9.55
N GLU A 91 -2.62 -14.92 -10.54
CA GLU A 91 -3.05 -13.85 -11.45
C GLU A 91 -3.90 -12.82 -10.68
N CYS A 92 -4.68 -13.26 -9.69
CA CYS A 92 -5.36 -12.34 -8.78
C CYS A 92 -4.40 -11.42 -8.02
N LEU A 93 -3.20 -11.90 -7.66
CA LEU A 93 -2.17 -11.08 -7.02
C LEU A 93 -1.54 -10.08 -8.00
N GLU A 94 -1.41 -10.44 -9.27
CA GLU A 94 -0.83 -9.53 -10.28
C GLU A 94 -1.84 -8.42 -10.68
N SER A 95 -3.13 -8.74 -10.70
CA SER A 95 -4.24 -7.83 -11.02
C SER A 95 -4.78 -7.01 -9.84
N GLU A 96 -3.91 -6.53 -8.95
CA GLU A 96 -4.34 -5.70 -7.82
C GLU A 96 -4.94 -4.36 -8.30
N TYR A 97 -6.03 -3.92 -7.67
CA TYR A 97 -6.80 -2.72 -8.02
C TYR A 97 -7.56 -2.75 -9.36
N GLN A 98 -7.61 -3.90 -10.03
CA GLN A 98 -8.44 -4.08 -11.22
C GLN A 98 -9.91 -4.30 -10.84
N LYS A 99 -10.81 -3.74 -11.65
CA LYS A 99 -12.24 -4.03 -11.55
C LYS A 99 -12.53 -5.43 -12.08
N VAL A 100 -13.22 -6.24 -11.30
CA VAL A 100 -13.60 -7.60 -11.65
C VAL A 100 -15.11 -7.80 -11.55
N ARG A 101 -15.67 -8.55 -12.49
CA ARG A 101 -17.07 -9.01 -12.45
C ARG A 101 -17.10 -10.43 -11.90
N VAL A 102 -18.03 -10.70 -10.99
CA VAL A 102 -18.28 -12.03 -10.42
C VAL A 102 -19.78 -12.30 -10.34
N LYS A 103 -20.18 -13.55 -10.55
CA LYS A 103 -21.56 -14.05 -10.36
C LYS A 103 -21.56 -15.18 -9.36
N GLY A 104 -22.55 -15.20 -8.48
CA GLY A 104 -22.56 -16.12 -7.35
C GLY A 104 -23.60 -15.79 -6.30
N THR A 105 -23.52 -16.50 -5.19
CA THR A 105 -24.44 -16.40 -4.06
C THR A 105 -23.69 -16.02 -2.78
N PHE A 106 -24.33 -15.19 -1.95
CA PHE A 106 -23.78 -14.84 -0.64
C PHE A 106 -24.11 -15.91 0.40
N ASP A 107 -23.10 -16.27 1.19
CA ASP A 107 -23.29 -17.09 2.38
C ASP A 107 -23.23 -16.19 3.62
N TYR A 108 -24.40 -15.81 4.12
CA TYR A 108 -24.55 -14.94 5.28
C TYR A 108 -24.18 -15.63 6.61
N SER A 109 -24.19 -16.97 6.64
CA SER A 109 -23.77 -17.74 7.83
C SER A 109 -22.28 -17.56 8.10
N ARG A 110 -21.47 -17.35 7.06
CA ARG A 110 -20.03 -17.09 7.11
C ARG A 110 -19.73 -15.60 6.90
N SER A 111 -20.23 -14.77 7.81
CA SER A 111 -19.93 -13.33 7.82
C SER A 111 -19.01 -12.94 8.99
N VAL A 112 -18.08 -12.02 8.71
CA VAL A 112 -17.08 -11.53 9.67
C VAL A 112 -17.14 -10.02 9.74
N LEU A 113 -17.17 -9.48 10.96
CA LEU A 113 -17.05 -8.05 11.23
C LEU A 113 -15.62 -7.75 11.70
N VAL A 114 -14.90 -6.93 10.93
CA VAL A 114 -13.52 -6.55 11.24
C VAL A 114 -13.48 -5.11 11.77
N GLY A 115 -13.09 -4.92 13.02
CA GLY A 115 -13.03 -3.60 13.66
C GLY A 115 -12.21 -3.58 14.95
N PRO A 116 -12.09 -2.42 15.63
CA PRO A 116 -12.55 -1.10 15.20
C PRO A 116 -11.64 -0.50 14.12
N ARG A 117 -12.24 -0.05 13.01
CA ARG A 117 -11.53 0.59 11.89
C ARG A 117 -12.10 1.98 11.64
N SER A 118 -11.23 2.96 11.49
CA SER A 118 -11.63 4.33 11.19
C SER A 118 -11.89 4.53 9.70
N ILE A 119 -12.94 5.27 9.38
CA ILE A 119 -13.22 5.69 8.00
C ILE A 119 -12.50 7.00 7.69
N ILE A 120 -11.89 7.09 6.51
CA ILE A 120 -11.38 8.34 5.96
C ILE A 120 -12.57 9.12 5.41
N LYS A 121 -12.90 10.26 6.01
CA LYS A 121 -13.83 11.23 5.44
C LYS A 121 -13.03 12.37 4.79
N ASP A 122 -13.40 12.74 3.57
CA ASP A 122 -12.97 13.96 2.86
C ASP A 122 -11.44 14.19 2.80
N GLY A 123 -10.67 13.15 2.49
CA GLY A 123 -9.21 13.27 2.31
C GLY A 123 -8.41 13.47 3.61
N GLY A 124 -9.05 13.39 4.78
CA GLY A 124 -8.36 13.27 6.06
C GLY A 124 -7.58 11.97 6.16
N ASP A 125 -6.42 11.97 6.81
CA ASP A 125 -5.71 10.72 7.08
C ASP A 125 -6.46 9.89 8.13
N VAL A 126 -6.24 8.57 8.10
CA VAL A 126 -6.70 7.61 9.13
C VAL A 126 -6.28 8.07 10.54
N HIS A 127 -5.21 8.87 10.63
CA HIS A 127 -4.64 9.47 11.83
C HIS A 127 -5.19 10.87 12.18
N SER A 128 -5.96 11.54 11.31
CA SER A 128 -6.65 12.81 11.60
C SER A 128 -7.81 12.65 12.56
N SER A 129 -8.11 11.42 12.99
CA SER A 129 -8.82 11.18 14.25
C SER A 129 -7.93 11.58 15.43
N LYS A 130 -7.65 12.88 15.52
CA LYS A 130 -7.20 13.69 16.66
C LYS A 130 -6.75 12.93 17.92
N GLY A 131 -5.63 12.21 17.82
CA GLY A 131 -4.94 11.60 18.98
C GLY A 131 -5.82 10.74 19.89
N ILE A 132 -5.36 10.57 21.13
CA ILE A 132 -5.99 9.77 22.21
C ILE A 132 -7.41 10.29 22.59
N LEU A 133 -7.86 11.40 21.98
CA LEU A 133 -9.13 12.08 22.23
C LEU A 133 -10.00 12.22 20.95
N GLY A 134 -9.77 11.36 19.95
CA GLY A 134 -10.53 11.35 18.69
C GLY A 134 -11.98 10.91 18.90
N SER A 135 -12.91 11.64 18.29
CA SER A 135 -14.37 11.44 18.41
C SER A 135 -14.79 9.99 18.08
N HIS A 136 -15.59 9.38 18.96
CA HIS A 136 -16.12 8.00 18.84
C HIS A 136 -16.85 7.70 17.52
N ASP A 137 -17.27 8.74 16.79
CA ASP A 137 -18.09 8.64 15.59
C ASP A 137 -17.32 8.27 14.31
N SER A 138 -15.99 8.24 14.35
CA SER A 138 -15.16 7.81 13.21
C SER A 138 -14.85 6.31 13.23
N SER A 139 -15.18 5.59 14.31
CA SER A 139 -14.91 4.16 14.47
C SER A 139 -16.07 3.29 14.01
N GLY A 140 -15.75 2.18 13.34
CA GLY A 140 -16.74 1.24 12.84
C GLY A 140 -16.15 -0.10 12.46
N TRP A 141 -16.93 -0.90 11.75
CA TRP A 141 -16.61 -2.28 11.37
C TRP A 141 -16.66 -2.42 9.86
N TRP A 142 -15.77 -3.22 9.29
CA TRP A 142 -15.91 -3.69 7.91
C TRP A 142 -16.70 -5.00 7.92
N LYS A 143 -17.76 -5.09 7.11
CA LYS A 143 -18.50 -6.34 6.93
C LYS A 143 -17.93 -7.10 5.74
N ILE A 144 -17.46 -8.31 6.01
CA ILE A 144 -16.92 -9.23 5.02
C ILE A 144 -17.81 -10.46 5.00
N ASN A 145 -18.33 -10.79 3.82
CA ASN A 145 -19.15 -11.98 3.62
C ASN A 145 -18.46 -12.95 2.67
N ALA A 146 -18.62 -14.24 2.92
CA ALA A 146 -18.29 -15.28 1.96
C ALA A 146 -19.24 -15.20 0.74
N PHE A 147 -18.68 -15.36 -0.45
CA PHE A 147 -19.39 -15.37 -1.72
C PHE A 147 -18.93 -16.56 -2.55
N THR A 148 -19.86 -17.47 -2.83
CA THR A 148 -19.59 -18.67 -3.63
C THR A 148 -19.88 -18.35 -5.08
N LEU A 149 -18.91 -18.57 -5.96
CA LEU A 149 -19.07 -18.30 -7.39
C LEU A 149 -20.01 -19.33 -8.03
N SER A 150 -20.80 -18.90 -9.03
CA SER A 150 -21.63 -19.82 -9.81
C SER A 150 -20.80 -20.58 -10.86
N ASP A 151 -19.75 -19.92 -11.37
CA ASP A 151 -18.91 -20.50 -12.44
C ASP A 151 -17.93 -21.56 -11.89
N ARG A 152 -17.64 -21.55 -10.59
CA ARG A 152 -16.63 -22.40 -9.92
C ARG A 152 -16.98 -22.66 -8.46
N ASP A 153 -16.59 -23.83 -7.97
CA ASP A 153 -16.72 -24.21 -6.54
C ASP A 153 -15.63 -23.54 -5.67
N GLU A 154 -15.49 -22.22 -5.79
CA GLU A 154 -14.57 -21.40 -5.02
C GLU A 154 -15.34 -20.36 -4.22
N THR A 155 -14.93 -20.14 -2.96
CA THR A 155 -15.49 -19.10 -2.10
C THR A 155 -14.52 -17.93 -1.99
N ILE A 156 -14.98 -16.73 -2.34
CA ILE A 156 -14.22 -15.49 -2.16
C ILE A 156 -14.77 -14.68 -0.99
N LEU A 157 -13.93 -13.83 -0.41
CA LEU A 157 -14.34 -12.89 0.64
C LEU A 157 -14.63 -11.52 0.01
N VAL A 158 -15.88 -11.08 0.12
CA VAL A 158 -16.33 -9.79 -0.42
C VAL A 158 -16.51 -8.80 0.72
N ASN A 159 -15.76 -7.71 0.67
CA ASN A 159 -15.95 -6.58 1.58
C ASN A 159 -17.16 -5.74 1.11
N ARG A 160 -18.24 -5.75 1.90
CA ARG A 160 -19.52 -5.06 1.61
C ARG A 160 -19.53 -3.59 2.03
N GLY A 161 -18.48 -3.14 2.71
CA GLY A 161 -18.32 -1.75 3.14
C GLY A 161 -18.19 -1.59 4.64
N TRP A 162 -18.27 -0.32 5.06
CA TRP A 162 -18.03 0.10 6.44
C TRP A 162 -19.35 0.43 7.15
N ILE A 163 -19.49 -0.06 8.38
CA ILE A 163 -20.65 0.11 9.25
C ILE A 163 -20.23 0.94 10.47
N PRO A 164 -20.92 2.06 10.78
CA PRO A 164 -20.62 2.82 11.98
C PRO A 164 -20.95 2.01 13.24
N LEU A 165 -20.17 2.20 14.31
CA LEU A 165 -20.26 1.44 15.56
C LEU A 165 -21.69 1.43 16.16
N LYS A 166 -22.45 2.51 15.98
CA LYS A 166 -23.81 2.67 16.52
C LYS A 166 -24.90 1.95 15.71
N SER A 167 -24.62 1.55 14.47
CA SER A 167 -25.64 1.02 13.54
C SER A 167 -25.50 -0.47 13.23
N GLN A 168 -24.71 -1.21 14.03
CA GLN A 168 -24.46 -2.64 13.81
C GLN A 168 -25.75 -3.47 13.71
N LYS A 169 -26.73 -3.23 14.61
CA LYS A 169 -27.96 -4.02 14.72
C LYS A 169 -28.95 -3.88 13.56
N GLY A 170 -28.80 -2.85 12.71
CA GLY A 170 -29.73 -2.59 11.61
C GLY A 170 -29.31 -3.17 10.26
N PHE A 171 -28.05 -3.58 10.12
CA PHE A 171 -27.44 -3.87 8.82
C PHE A 171 -27.81 -5.25 8.25
N GLU A 172 -28.28 -6.18 9.08
CA GLU A 172 -28.71 -7.53 8.66
C GLU A 172 -30.00 -7.49 7.80
N ARG A 173 -30.74 -6.37 7.77
CA ARG A 173 -32.01 -6.25 7.02
C ARG A 173 -31.86 -6.06 5.50
N GLY A 174 -30.64 -6.00 4.97
CA GLY A 174 -30.35 -5.74 3.55
C GLY A 174 -29.74 -6.94 2.82
N GLU A 175 -29.90 -8.14 3.35
CA GLU A 175 -29.34 -9.37 2.79
C GLU A 175 -30.19 -9.83 1.60
N GLN A 176 -29.57 -9.82 0.42
CA GLN A 176 -30.19 -10.28 -0.81
C GLN A 176 -29.95 -11.79 -0.93
N GLU A 177 -31.02 -12.56 -0.91
CA GLU A 177 -30.97 -14.00 -1.16
C GLU A 177 -31.05 -14.27 -2.66
N GLY A 178 -30.21 -15.18 -3.16
CA GLY A 178 -30.17 -15.58 -4.56
C GLY A 178 -28.86 -15.20 -5.28
N GLU A 179 -28.82 -15.53 -6.57
CA GLU A 179 -27.68 -15.26 -7.43
C GLU A 179 -27.60 -13.78 -7.78
N VAL A 180 -26.42 -13.17 -7.56
CA VAL A 180 -26.17 -11.76 -7.82
C VAL A 180 -24.90 -11.59 -8.64
N GLU A 181 -24.94 -10.62 -9.57
CA GLU A 181 -23.76 -10.16 -10.30
C GLU A 181 -23.17 -8.95 -9.56
N LEU A 182 -21.88 -9.02 -9.24
CA LEU A 182 -21.16 -7.99 -8.52
C LEU A 182 -19.98 -7.50 -9.34
N VAL A 183 -19.74 -6.19 -9.30
CA VAL A 183 -18.51 -5.58 -9.79
C VAL A 183 -17.73 -5.07 -8.60
N GLY A 184 -16.56 -5.65 -8.37
CA GLY A 184 -15.69 -5.34 -7.24
C GLY A 184 -14.31 -4.89 -7.69
N ILE A 185 -13.50 -4.45 -6.73
CA ILE A 185 -12.08 -4.18 -6.94
C ILE A 185 -11.30 -5.30 -6.25
N LEU A 186 -10.38 -5.92 -6.98
CA LEU A 186 -9.52 -6.94 -6.44
C LEU A 186 -8.46 -6.32 -5.53
N ARG A 187 -8.32 -6.83 -4.30
CA ARG A 187 -7.35 -6.35 -3.33
C ARG A 187 -6.61 -7.52 -2.71
N LYS A 188 -5.30 -7.37 -2.53
CA LYS A 188 -4.50 -8.35 -1.79
C LYS A 188 -4.86 -8.35 -0.31
N SER A 189 -4.72 -9.52 0.32
CA SER A 189 -4.76 -9.61 1.77
C SER A 189 -3.68 -8.71 2.39
N GLU A 190 -4.00 -8.12 3.53
CA GLU A 190 -3.07 -7.22 4.22
C GLU A 190 -1.80 -7.99 4.60
N ARG A 191 -0.64 -7.40 4.32
CA ARG A 191 0.63 -7.99 4.74
C ARG A 191 0.66 -8.04 6.26
N LYS A 192 0.94 -9.23 6.81
CA LYS A 192 1.11 -9.43 8.26
C LYS A 192 2.07 -8.38 8.82
N ASN A 193 1.61 -7.68 9.85
CA ASN A 193 2.45 -6.78 10.62
C ASN A 193 3.15 -7.56 11.74
N GLN A 194 4.14 -6.95 12.38
CA GLN A 194 4.88 -7.57 13.49
C GLN A 194 4.02 -7.84 14.75
N TYR A 195 2.78 -7.33 14.78
CA TYR A 195 1.86 -7.44 15.91
C TYR A 195 0.77 -8.48 15.68
N THR A 196 0.74 -9.11 14.50
CA THR A 196 -0.19 -10.20 14.20
C THR A 196 0.45 -11.49 14.73
N PRO A 197 -0.18 -12.20 15.67
CA PRO A 197 0.35 -13.47 16.15
C PRO A 197 0.48 -14.48 14.99
N PRO A 198 1.40 -15.45 15.09
CA PRO A 198 1.41 -16.57 14.16
C PRO A 198 0.03 -17.25 14.16
N ILE A 199 -0.43 -17.64 12.97
CA ILE A 199 -1.66 -18.41 12.83
C ILE A 199 -1.24 -19.86 13.05
N ASP A 200 -1.62 -20.43 14.18
CA ASP A 200 -1.45 -21.86 14.43
C ASP A 200 -2.55 -22.60 13.67
N ILE A 201 -2.15 -23.31 12.62
CA ILE A 201 -3.07 -24.02 11.70
C ILE A 201 -3.48 -25.39 12.27
N GLU A 202 -3.04 -25.72 13.49
CA GLU A 202 -3.27 -27.03 14.14
C GLU A 202 -4.45 -27.02 15.13
N ASP A 203 -4.99 -25.86 15.51
CA ASP A 203 -6.10 -25.72 16.47
C ASP A 203 -7.47 -25.48 15.80
N GLU A 204 -7.72 -26.06 14.62
CA GLU A 204 -9.07 -26.16 14.02
C GLU A 204 -9.94 -27.19 14.78
N VAL A 205 -9.99 -27.09 16.11
CA VAL A 205 -11.06 -27.63 16.93
C VAL A 205 -11.59 -26.47 17.76
N ILE A 206 -12.63 -25.84 17.22
CA ILE A 206 -13.44 -24.85 17.90
C ILE A 206 -13.98 -25.51 19.17
N HIS A 207 -13.39 -25.22 20.33
CA HIS A 207 -14.08 -25.44 21.59
C HIS A 207 -15.24 -24.45 21.66
N THR A 208 -16.42 -25.06 21.85
CA THR A 208 -17.77 -24.50 21.92
C THR A 208 -17.91 -23.29 22.83
#